data_AF-E8LIT9-F1
#
_entry.id   AF-E8LIT9-F1
#
_cell.length_a   1.000
_cell.length_b   1.000
_cell.length_c   1.000
_cell.angle_alpha   90.00
_cell.angle_beta   90.00
_cell.angle_gamma   90.00
#
_symmetry.space_group_name_H-M   'P 1'
#
loop_
_entity.id
_entity.type
_entity.pdbx_description
1 polymer ?
#
loop_
_entity_poly.entity_id
_entity_poly.type
_entity_poly.pdbx_seq_one_letter_code
_entity_poly.pdbx_strand_id
1 'polypeptide(L)' 'MNLNDLNMDLLLNPENAYLLKELKEEVFSISVQLKNKMDSGVSVGEIDAYRGLYLSCQNALAIIDKLG' A
#
# COMPACT_ATOMS: atom_id res chain seq x y z
N MET A 1 4.70 26.43 -12.20
CA MET A 1 3.87 25.22 -12.29
C MET A 1 3.21 25.01 -10.95
N ASN A 2 1.88 24.97 -10.92
CA ASN A 2 1.11 24.76 -9.70
C ASN A 2 1.17 23.26 -9.37
N LEU A 3 1.44 22.90 -8.11
CA LEU A 3 1.48 21.49 -7.67
C LEU A 3 0.17 20.74 -7.93
N ASN A 4 -0.95 21.46 -8.09
CA ASN A 4 -2.26 20.89 -8.38
C ASN A 4 -2.43 20.47 -9.85
N ASP A 5 -1.68 21.06 -10.79
CA ASP A 5 -1.80 20.73 -12.22
C ASP A 5 -1.11 19.40 -12.54
N LEU A 6 -0.09 19.03 -11.76
CA LEU A 6 0.64 17.76 -11.92
C LEU A 6 -0.18 16.53 -11.48
N ASN A 7 -1.23 16.73 -10.67
CA ASN A 7 -1.98 15.65 -10.05
C ASN A 7 -3.20 15.19 -10.87
N MET A 8 -3.85 16.09 -11.62
CA MET A 8 -5.04 15.76 -12.42
C MET A 8 -4.68 14.97 -13.69
N ASP A 9 -3.61 15.33 -14.41
CA ASP A 9 -3.20 14.63 -15.63
C ASP A 9 -2.70 13.19 -15.37
N LEU A 10 -2.11 12.97 -14.19
CA LEU A 10 -1.71 11.63 -13.73
C LEU A 10 -2.91 10.74 -13.40
N LEU A 11 -4.04 11.31 -12.96
CA LEU A 11 -5.28 10.59 -12.67
C LEU A 11 -6.19 10.40 -13.89
N LEU A 12 -6.15 11.33 -14.83
CA LEU A 12 -6.97 11.31 -16.05
C LEU A 12 -6.46 10.31 -17.10
N ASN A 13 -5.25 9.77 -16.95
CA ASN A 13 -4.82 8.63 -17.75
C ASN A 13 -5.44 7.33 -17.19
N PRO A 14 -6.35 6.68 -17.92
CA PRO A 14 -7.02 5.45 -17.45
C PRO A 14 -6.04 4.31 -17.17
N GLU A 15 -4.85 4.29 -17.79
CA GLU A 15 -3.79 3.34 -17.45
C GLU A 15 -3.25 3.58 -16.04
N ASN A 16 -3.09 4.84 -15.61
CA ASN A 16 -2.60 5.18 -14.28
C ASN A 16 -3.63 4.85 -13.20
N ALA A 17 -4.93 5.06 -13.46
CA ALA A 17 -5.99 4.66 -12.55
C ALA A 17 -6.07 3.13 -12.38
N TYR A 18 -5.86 2.38 -13.47
CA TYR A 18 -5.76 0.92 -13.43
C TYR A 18 -4.52 0.46 -12.64
N LEU A 19 -3.35 1.03 -12.91
CA LEU A 19 -2.11 0.71 -12.21
C LEU A 19 -2.18 1.05 -10.71
N LEU A 20 -2.81 2.17 -10.33
CA LEU A 20 -3.03 2.52 -8.93
C LEU A 20 -3.93 1.51 -8.23
N LYS A 21 -4.98 1.03 -8.90
CA LYS A 21 -5.85 -0.02 -8.38
C LYS A 21 -5.10 -1.34 -8.20
N GLU A 22 -4.33 -1.76 -9.20
CA GLU A 22 -3.54 -3.00 -9.16
C GLU A 22 -2.50 -2.93 -8.01
N LEU A 23 -1.77 -1.82 -7.91
CA LEU A 23 -0.84 -1.57 -6.81
C LEU A 23 -1.53 -1.61 -5.44
N LYS A 24 -2.73 -1.02 -5.32
CA LYS A 24 -3.51 -1.07 -4.08
C LYS A 24 -3.87 -2.50 -3.69
N GLU A 25 -4.33 -3.30 -4.65
CA GLU A 25 -4.72 -4.70 -4.44
C GLU A 25 -3.52 -5.55 -4.01
N GLU A 26 -2.35 -5.36 -4.64
CA GLU A 26 -1.11 -6.06 -4.27
C GLU A 26 -0.65 -5.70 -2.86
N VAL A 27 -0.55 -4.41 -2.53
CA VAL A 27 -0.11 -3.94 -1.20
C VAL A 27 -1.09 -4.41 -0.12
N PHE A 28 -2.40 -4.38 -0.41
CA PHE A 28 -3.41 -4.91 0.50
C PHE A 28 -3.24 -6.41 0.74
N SER A 29 -3.05 -7.20 -0.33
CA SER A 29 -2.81 -8.64 -0.24
C SER A 29 -1.60 -8.96 0.64
N ILE A 30 -0.48 -8.27 0.44
CA ILE A 30 0.72 -8.43 1.27
C ILE A 30 0.43 -8.09 2.75
N SER A 31 -0.31 -7.01 3.01
CA SER A 31 -0.65 -6.60 4.38
C SER A 31 -1.49 -7.66 5.11
N VAL A 32 -2.41 -8.32 4.40
CA VAL A 32 -3.22 -9.41 4.95
C VAL A 32 -2.36 -10.64 5.23
N GLN A 33 -1.44 -10.98 4.32
CA GLN A 33 -0.52 -12.11 4.53
C GLN A 33 0.39 -11.89 5.75
N LEU A 34 0.93 -10.68 5.91
CA LEU A 34 1.75 -10.31 7.08
C LEU A 34 0.95 -10.41 8.37
N LYS A 35 -0.30 -9.92 8.37
CA LYS A 35 -1.20 -10.03 9.53
C LYS A 35 -1.49 -11.49 9.88
N ASN A 36 -1.84 -12.32 8.91
CA ASN A 36 -2.08 -13.74 9.11
C ASN A 36 -0.83 -14.46 9.66
N LYS A 37 0.37 -14.08 9.21
CA LYS A 37 1.62 -14.62 9.75
C LYS A 37 1.79 -14.24 11.22
N MET A 38 1.59 -12.97 11.58
CA MET A 38 1.66 -12.55 12.98
C MET A 38 0.63 -13.29 13.85
N ASP A 39 -0.61 -13.42 13.37
CA ASP A 39 -1.70 -14.09 14.09
C ASP A 39 -1.48 -15.62 14.23
N SER A 40 -0.69 -16.23 13.34
CA SER A 40 -0.34 -17.66 13.41
C SER A 40 0.68 -18.04 14.50
N GLY A 41 1.21 -17.06 15.25
CA GLY A 41 2.12 -17.32 16.37
C GLY A 41 3.58 -17.47 15.94
N VAL A 42 4.13 -16.45 15.29
CA VAL A 42 5.56 -16.35 14.92
C VAL A 42 6.44 -16.05 16.13
N SER A 43 7.76 -16.24 16.00
CA SER A 43 8.70 -15.90 17.07
C SER A 43 8.75 -14.39 17.36
N VAL A 44 9.24 -14.00 18.54
CA VAL A 44 9.35 -12.58 18.94
C VAL A 44 10.24 -11.78 17.98
N GLY A 45 11.30 -12.37 17.41
CA GLY A 45 12.13 -11.68 16.42
C GLY A 45 11.40 -11.46 15.08
N GLU A 46 10.56 -12.42 14.68
CA GLU A 46 9.78 -12.34 13.44
C GLU A 46 8.56 -11.43 13.57
N ILE A 47 7.94 -11.35 14.75
CA ILE A 47 6.74 -10.52 14.96
C ILE A 47 7.05 -9.03 14.79
N ASP A 48 8.21 -8.58 15.27
CA ASP A 48 8.63 -7.17 15.14
C ASP A 48 8.97 -6.84 13.67
N ALA A 49 9.64 -7.77 12.97
CA ALA A 49 9.93 -7.62 11.55
C ALA A 49 8.64 -7.56 10.71
N TYR A 50 7.70 -8.49 10.91
CA TYR A 50 6.42 -8.51 10.21
C TYR A 50 5.55 -7.31 10.56
N ARG A 51 5.59 -6.83 11.80
CA ARG A 51 4.90 -5.60 12.21
C ARG A 51 5.46 -4.38 11.48
N GLY A 52 6.77 -4.26 11.36
CA GLY A 52 7.41 -3.17 10.61
C GLY A 52 7.01 -3.16 9.12
N LEU A 53 7.02 -4.34 8.48
CA LEU A 53 6.55 -4.50 7.10
C LEU A 53 5.05 -4.19 6.96
N TYR A 54 4.24 -4.66 7.89
CA TYR A 54 2.79 -4.41 7.90
C TYR A 54 2.48 -2.92 7.97
N LEU A 55 3.14 -2.19 8.88
CA LEU A 55 2.99 -0.73 9.00
C LEU A 55 3.44 0.00 7.73
N SER A 56 4.50 -0.50 7.08
CA SER A 56 4.96 0.04 5.79
C SER A 56 3.90 -0.14 4.70
N CYS A 57 3.23 -1.29 4.63
CA CYS A 57 2.09 -1.51 3.74
C CYS A 57 0.92 -0.57 4.06
N GLN A 58 0.58 -0.37 5.34
CA GLN A 58 -0.49 0.56 5.74
C GLN A 58 -0.19 2.00 5.29
N ASN A 59 1.06 2.45 5.45
CA ASN A 59 1.49 3.77 4.97
C ASN A 59 1.42 3.87 3.44
N ALA A 60 1.84 2.84 2.71
CA ALA A 60 1.73 2.81 1.25
C ALA A 60 0.27 2.89 0.79
N LEU A 61 -0.64 2.11 1.39
CA LEU A 61 -2.08 2.18 1.10
C LEU A 61 -2.64 3.58 1.33
N ALA A 62 -2.27 4.23 2.44
CA ALA A 62 -2.72 5.59 2.75
C ALA A 62 -2.19 6.64 1.77
N ILE A 63 -1.04 6.41 1.13
CA ILE A 63 -0.53 7.26 0.05
C ILE A 63 -1.28 6.99 -1.24
N ILE A 64 -1.49 5.73 -1.61
CA ILE A 64 -2.25 5.34 -2.80
C ILE A 64 -3.68 5.90 -2.75
N ASP A 65 -4.32 5.84 -1.59
CA ASP A 65 -5.67 6.42 -1.35
C ASP A 65 -5.71 7.95 -1.46
N LYS A 66 -4.58 8.64 -1.35
CA LYS A 66 -4.48 10.10 -1.60
C LYS A 66 -4.19 10.41 -3.06
N LEU A 67 -3.67 9.43 -3.81
CA LEU A 67 -3.32 9.57 -5.21
C LEU A 67 -4.49 9.22 -6.13
N GLY A 68 -5.36 8.27 -5.74
CA GLY A 68 -6.60 7.90 -6.45
C GLY A 68 -7.82 8.71 -6.03
#